data_AF-A0A067RIX9-F1
#
_entry.id   AF-A0A067RIX9-F1
#
_cell.length_a   1.000
_cell.length_b   1.000
_cell.length_c   1.000
_cell.angle_alpha   90.00
_cell.angle_beta   90.00
_cell.angle_gamma   90.00
#
_symmetry.space_group_name_H-M   'P 1'
#
loop_
_entity.id
_entity.type
_entity.pdbx_description
1 polymer ?
#
loop_
_entity_poly.entity_id
_entity_poly.type
_entity_poly.pdbx_seq_one_letter_code
_entity_poly.pdbx_strand_id
1 'polypeptide(L)'
;MFNNCKQWFHLVSSVVGAILGVSAFVVFFCIYENVDAAFWGLLSGVFAMVCFHLHYLYVRQKMDSWHSVDTLRSIKVLGIMGALAGMAGLIWCIFIAVYHHIPVMPVDTSMYIAAVWTFMTAKWGLCLFLYCRMYTRILSGHNPPLISV
;
A
#
# COMPACT_ATOMS: atom_id res chain seq x y z
N MET A 1 -23.79 7.64 -6.80
CA MET A 1 -23.16 7.65 -8.12
C MET A 1 -21.74 8.23 -7.96
N PHE A 2 -20.75 7.39 -7.69
CA PHE A 2 -19.36 7.85 -7.49
C PHE A 2 -18.73 8.20 -8.85
N ASN A 3 -18.09 9.36 -8.94
CA ASN A 3 -17.56 9.90 -10.20
C ASN A 3 -16.53 8.95 -10.83
N ASN A 4 -16.83 8.38 -12.00
CA ASN A 4 -16.02 7.36 -12.68
C ASN A 4 -14.54 7.78 -12.85
N CYS A 5 -14.27 9.08 -13.05
CA CYS A 5 -12.91 9.62 -13.16
C CYS A 5 -12.06 9.40 -11.91
N LYS A 6 -12.63 9.51 -10.70
CA LYS A 6 -11.89 9.34 -9.44
C LYS A 6 -11.47 7.89 -9.24
N GLN A 7 -12.36 6.96 -9.57
CA GLN A 7 -12.08 5.52 -9.47
C GLN A 7 -11.00 5.08 -10.47
N TRP A 8 -11.07 5.59 -11.71
CA TRP A 8 -10.06 5.34 -12.73
C TRP A 8 -8.68 5.89 -12.36
N PHE A 9 -8.63 7.10 -11.80
CA PHE A 9 -7.37 7.69 -11.33
C PHE A 9 -6.71 6.84 -10.25
N HIS A 10 -7.49 6.37 -9.27
CA HIS A 10 -6.96 5.49 -8.22
C HIS A 10 -6.45 4.17 -8.80
N LEU A 11 -7.20 3.55 -9.72
CA LEU A 11 -6.80 2.32 -10.38
C LEU A 11 -5.47 2.46 -11.13
N VAL A 12 -5.33 3.49 -11.97
CA VAL A 12 -4.09 3.76 -12.72
C VAL A 12 -2.93 4.04 -11.76
N SER A 13 -3.16 4.83 -10.71
CA SER A 13 -2.11 5.14 -9.74
C SER A 13 -1.60 3.89 -9.00
N SER A 14 -2.46 2.93 -8.71
CA SER A 14 -2.08 1.66 -8.08
C SER A 14 -1.29 0.74 -9.02
N VAL A 15 -1.65 0.70 -10.32
CA VAL A 15 -0.87 -0.06 -11.32
C VAL A 15 0.53 0.53 -11.47
N VAL A 16 0.62 1.85 -11.62
CA VAL A 16 1.90 2.56 -11.69
C VAL A 16 2.72 2.30 -10.42
N GLY A 17 2.09 2.38 -9.25
CA GLY A 17 2.74 2.07 -7.98
C GLY A 17 3.29 0.64 -7.89
N ALA A 18 2.55 -0.36 -8.39
CA ALA A 18 2.99 -1.74 -8.40
C ALA A 18 4.19 -1.95 -9.35
N ILE A 19 4.14 -1.39 -10.56
CA ILE A 19 5.24 -1.44 -11.53
C ILE A 19 6.49 -0.77 -10.95
N LEU A 20 6.33 0.43 -10.37
CA LEU A 20 7.44 1.15 -9.77
C LEU A 20 8.04 0.39 -8.59
N GLY A 21 7.23 -0.21 -7.70
CA GLY A 21 7.74 -1.01 -6.58
C GLY A 21 8.52 -2.26 -7.03
N VAL A 22 8.04 -2.97 -8.05
CA VAL A 22 8.77 -4.11 -8.61
C VAL A 22 10.06 -3.67 -9.32
N SER A 23 10.00 -2.58 -10.08
CA SER A 23 11.21 -2.03 -10.74
C SER A 23 12.24 -1.56 -9.72
N ALA A 24 11.81 -0.98 -8.60
CA ALA A 24 12.69 -0.56 -7.52
C ALA A 24 13.38 -1.73 -6.86
N PHE A 25 12.67 -2.84 -6.63
CA PHE A 25 13.29 -4.07 -6.17
C PHE A 25 14.42 -4.52 -7.12
N VAL A 26 14.15 -4.59 -8.42
CA VAL A 26 15.16 -5.01 -9.41
C VAL A 26 16.36 -4.06 -9.43
N VAL A 27 16.13 -2.75 -9.44
CA VAL A 27 17.19 -1.74 -9.51
C VAL A 27 18.01 -1.71 -8.23
N PHE A 28 17.39 -1.63 -7.05
CA PHE A 28 18.11 -1.51 -5.79
C PHE A 28 18.78 -2.82 -5.37
N PHE A 29 18.21 -3.98 -5.71
CA PHE A 29 18.82 -5.27 -5.42
C PHE A 29 19.94 -5.61 -6.39
N CYS A 30 19.73 -5.49 -7.71
CA CYS A 30 20.69 -5.97 -8.70
C CYS A 30 21.78 -4.95 -9.06
N ILE A 31 21.54 -3.64 -8.93
CA ILE A 31 22.47 -2.60 -9.37
C ILE A 31 23.17 -1.93 -8.19
N TYR A 32 22.41 -1.55 -7.16
CA TYR A 32 22.92 -0.74 -6.05
C TYR A 32 23.23 -1.54 -4.79
N GLU A 33 22.92 -2.85 -4.76
CA GLU A 33 23.09 -3.75 -3.60
C GLU A 33 22.47 -3.21 -2.29
N ASN A 34 21.51 -2.29 -2.40
CA ASN A 34 20.81 -1.67 -1.27
C ASN A 34 19.60 -2.53 -0.91
N VAL A 35 19.83 -3.51 -0.03
CA VAL A 35 18.82 -4.50 0.36
C VAL A 35 17.63 -3.85 1.09
N ASP A 36 17.88 -2.82 1.90
CA ASP A 36 16.83 -2.13 2.64
C ASP A 36 15.85 -1.42 1.69
N ALA A 37 16.38 -0.62 0.76
CA ALA A 37 15.55 0.06 -0.24
C ALA A 37 14.83 -0.94 -1.16
N ALA A 38 15.48 -2.03 -1.55
CA ALA A 38 14.87 -3.08 -2.36
C ALA A 38 13.70 -3.76 -1.63
N PHE A 39 13.89 -4.14 -0.36
CA PHE A 39 12.85 -4.78 0.45
C PHE A 39 11.63 -3.87 0.61
N TRP A 40 11.84 -2.62 1.02
CA TRP A 40 10.75 -1.66 1.18
C TRP A 40 10.09 -1.30 -0.16
N GLY A 41 10.85 -1.28 -1.26
CA GLY A 41 10.33 -1.11 -2.61
C GLY A 41 9.38 -2.23 -3.03
N LEU A 42 9.80 -3.48 -2.83
CA LEU A 42 8.98 -4.65 -3.12
C LEU A 42 7.72 -4.67 -2.26
N LEU A 43 7.87 -4.43 -0.95
CA LEU A 43 6.76 -4.40 -0.01
C LEU A 43 5.72 -3.35 -0.42
N SER A 44 6.17 -2.15 -0.79
CA SER A 44 5.33 -1.08 -1.34
C SER A 44 4.56 -1.53 -2.58
N GLY A 45 5.24 -2.21 -3.51
CA GLY A 45 4.65 -2.76 -4.73
C GLY A 45 3.56 -3.79 -4.45
N VAL A 46 3.78 -4.68 -3.48
CA VAL A 46 2.77 -5.66 -3.03
C VAL A 46 1.53 -4.96 -2.46
N PHE A 47 1.70 -3.97 -1.58
CA PHE A 47 0.56 -3.20 -1.05
C PHE A 47 -0.20 -2.45 -2.15
N ALA A 48 0.51 -1.88 -3.13
CA ALA A 48 -0.11 -1.24 -4.29
C ALA A 48 -0.90 -2.24 -5.15
N MET A 49 -0.39 -3.46 -5.33
CA MET A 49 -1.06 -4.53 -6.06
C MET A 49 -2.34 -5.01 -5.34
N VAL A 50 -2.30 -5.13 -4.01
CA VAL A 50 -3.51 -5.44 -3.22
C VAL A 50 -4.54 -4.32 -3.33
N CYS A 51 -4.11 -3.05 -3.33
CA CYS A 51 -5.01 -1.91 -3.57
C CYS A 51 -5.65 -1.98 -4.97
N PHE A 52 -4.86 -2.33 -5.99
CA PHE A 52 -5.35 -2.52 -7.35
C PHE A 52 -6.36 -3.67 -7.43
N HIS A 53 -6.06 -4.83 -6.83
CA HIS A 53 -6.96 -5.97 -6.80
C HIS A 53 -8.32 -5.61 -6.18
N LEU A 54 -8.31 -4.88 -5.08
CA LEU A 54 -9.53 -4.44 -4.39
C LEU A 54 -10.36 -3.47 -5.25
N HIS A 55 -9.73 -2.51 -5.94
CA HIS A 55 -10.43 -1.61 -6.86
C HIS A 55 -10.96 -2.32 -8.10
N TYR A 56 -10.18 -3.23 -8.68
CA TYR A 56 -10.59 -4.00 -9.83
C TYR A 56 -11.85 -4.82 -9.53
N LEU A 57 -11.89 -5.49 -8.38
CA LEU A 57 -13.06 -6.26 -7.96
C LEU A 57 -14.28 -5.38 -7.69
N TYR A 58 -14.08 -4.19 -7.11
CA TYR A 58 -15.15 -3.20 -6.90
C TYR A 58 -15.77 -2.73 -8.23
N VAL A 59 -14.93 -2.36 -9.20
CA VAL A 59 -15.37 -1.88 -10.53
C VAL A 59 -16.14 -2.97 -11.29
N ARG A 60 -15.78 -4.24 -11.12
CA ARG A 60 -16.47 -5.37 -11.76
C ARG A 60 -17.82 -5.74 -11.14
N GLN A 61 -18.29 -5.00 -10.12
CA GLN A 61 -19.59 -5.23 -9.43
C GLN A 61 -19.74 -6.67 -8.87
N LYS A 62 -18.64 -7.43 -8.75
CA LYS A 62 -18.63 -8.81 -8.22
C LYS A 62 -18.32 -8.87 -6.72
N MET A 63 -18.41 -7.74 -6.02
CA MET A 63 -18.04 -7.67 -4.61
C MET A 63 -18.94 -8.58 -3.74
N ASP A 64 -20.24 -8.66 -4.05
CA ASP A 64 -21.20 -9.57 -3.40
C ASP A 64 -20.95 -11.07 -3.67
N SER A 65 -20.25 -11.42 -4.75
CA SER A 65 -20.03 -12.81 -5.16
C SER A 65 -18.69 -13.39 -4.68
N TRP A 66 -17.70 -12.55 -4.36
CA TRP A 66 -16.32 -13.00 -4.13
C TRP A 66 -15.75 -12.63 -2.75
N HIS A 67 -16.29 -11.63 -2.08
CA HIS A 67 -15.81 -11.24 -0.75
C HIS A 67 -16.92 -11.15 0.28
N SER A 68 -16.93 -12.13 1.18
CA SER A 68 -17.61 -12.02 2.47
C SER A 68 -17.01 -10.89 3.31
N VAL A 69 -17.80 -10.34 4.22
CA VAL A 69 -17.42 -9.25 5.13
C VAL A 69 -16.10 -9.54 5.89
N ASP A 70 -15.82 -10.82 6.14
CA ASP A 70 -14.62 -11.29 6.83
C ASP A 70 -13.33 -11.11 6.01
N THR A 71 -13.35 -11.32 4.70
CA THR A 71 -12.16 -11.12 3.86
C THR A 71 -11.80 -9.63 3.78
N LEU A 72 -12.79 -8.74 3.69
CA LEU A 72 -12.57 -7.30 3.76
C LEU A 72 -11.98 -6.87 5.11
N ARG A 73 -12.41 -7.52 6.20
CA ARG A 73 -11.86 -7.27 7.55
C ARG A 73 -10.38 -7.64 7.63
N SER A 74 -9.99 -8.79 7.09
CA SER A 74 -8.58 -9.22 7.04
C SER A 74 -7.71 -8.27 6.21
N ILE A 75 -8.17 -7.86 5.03
CA ILE A 75 -7.44 -6.91 4.17
C ILE A 75 -7.30 -5.54 4.86
N LYS A 76 -8.35 -5.09 5.57
CA LYS A 76 -8.30 -3.86 6.37
C LYS A 76 -7.22 -3.91 7.45
N VAL A 77 -7.12 -5.03 8.18
CA VAL A 77 -6.09 -5.23 9.22
C VAL A 77 -4.69 -5.23 8.59
N LEU A 78 -4.52 -5.94 7.46
CA LEU A 78 -3.27 -5.94 6.70
C LEU A 78 -2.85 -4.51 6.28
N GLY A 79 -3.80 -3.70 5.81
CA GLY A 79 -3.55 -2.29 5.46
C GLY A 79 -3.07 -1.45 6.64
N ILE A 80 -3.69 -1.60 7.82
CA ILE A 80 -3.25 -0.89 9.04
C ILE A 80 -1.85 -1.34 9.45
N MET A 81 -1.58 -2.65 9.46
CA MET A 81 -0.26 -3.18 9.81
C MET A 81 0.82 -2.65 8.84
N GLY A 82 0.53 -2.63 7.54
CA GLY A 82 1.41 -2.04 6.54
C GLY A 82 1.62 -0.54 6.72
N ALA A 83 0.57 0.21 7.05
CA ALA A 83 0.66 1.64 7.33
C ALA A 83 1.55 1.95 8.53
N LEU A 84 1.37 1.21 9.63
CA LEU A 84 2.16 1.34 10.85
C LEU A 84 3.61 0.91 10.63
N ALA A 85 3.84 -0.22 9.95
CA ALA A 85 5.18 -0.69 9.60
C ALA A 85 5.93 0.31 8.71
N GLY A 86 5.26 0.85 7.68
CA GLY A 86 5.84 1.88 6.82
C GLY A 86 6.14 3.17 7.58
N MET A 87 5.27 3.60 8.50
CA MET A 87 5.50 4.79 9.32
C MET A 87 6.65 4.61 10.31
N ALA A 88 6.71 3.45 10.97
CA ALA A 88 7.82 3.10 11.87
C ALA A 88 9.14 3.02 11.10
N GLY A 89 9.15 2.37 9.93
CA GLY A 89 10.30 2.31 9.04
C GLY A 89 10.74 3.70 8.56
N LEU A 90 9.81 4.59 8.25
CA LEU A 90 10.11 5.97 7.85
C LEU A 90 10.83 6.73 8.97
N ILE A 91 10.28 6.70 10.18
CA ILE A 91 10.88 7.35 11.35
C ILE A 91 12.28 6.78 11.61
N TRP A 92 12.42 5.46 11.55
CA TRP A 92 13.69 4.77 11.75
C TRP A 92 14.75 5.14 10.72
N CYS A 93 14.41 5.09 9.41
CA CYS A 93 15.33 5.43 8.34
C CYS A 93 15.78 6.90 8.40
N ILE A 94 14.85 7.83 8.68
CA ILE A 94 15.19 9.25 8.86
C ILE A 94 16.08 9.44 10.08
N PHE A 95 15.76 8.80 11.20
CA PHE A 95 16.56 8.88 12.43
C PHE A 95 17.99 8.41 12.19
N ILE A 96 18.19 7.24 11.59
CA ILE A 96 19.53 6.72 11.26
C ILE A 96 20.27 7.66 10.30
N ALA A 97 19.60 8.12 9.24
CA ALA A 97 20.22 8.99 8.25
C ALA A 97 20.74 10.29 8.87
N VAL A 98 19.96 10.90 9.77
CA VAL A 98 20.34 12.12 10.47
C VAL A 98 21.41 11.85 11.54
N TYR A 99 21.25 10.80 12.34
CA TYR A 99 22.16 10.48 13.45
C TYR A 99 23.57 10.12 12.97
N HIS A 100 23.68 9.35 11.89
CA HIS A 100 24.96 8.94 11.31
C HIS A 100 25.47 9.89 10.22
N HIS A 101 24.78 11.02 9.97
CA HIS A 101 25.11 11.97 8.90
C HIS A 101 25.31 11.29 7.53
N ILE A 102 24.49 10.28 7.23
CA ILE A 102 24.58 9.52 5.99
C ILE A 102 24.15 10.45 4.85
N PRO A 103 24.97 10.68 3.80
CA PRO A 103 24.58 11.53 2.69
C PRO A 103 23.51 10.86 1.82
N VAL A 104 22.74 11.66 1.10
CA VAL A 104 21.69 11.15 0.16
C VAL A 104 22.31 10.35 -0.99
N MET A 105 23.53 10.69 -1.37
CA MET A 105 24.32 10.00 -2.38
C MET A 105 25.65 9.56 -1.75
N PRO A 106 26.19 8.37 -2.09
CA PRO A 106 25.73 7.43 -3.12
C PRO A 106 24.49 6.58 -2.74
N VAL A 107 23.79 6.05 -3.75
CA VAL A 107 22.47 5.37 -3.63
C VAL A 107 22.56 4.02 -2.91
N ASP A 108 23.70 3.35 -3.02
CA ASP A 108 24.03 2.06 -2.40
C ASP A 108 23.88 2.06 -0.87
N THR A 109 24.27 3.16 -0.22
CA THR A 109 24.30 3.31 1.24
C THR A 109 23.23 4.27 1.77
N SER A 110 22.45 4.88 0.87
CA SER A 110 21.51 5.94 1.21
C SER A 110 20.26 5.41 1.92
N MET A 111 20.20 5.63 3.23
CA MET A 111 19.01 5.38 4.05
C MET A 111 17.83 6.30 3.70
N TYR A 112 18.07 7.43 3.03
CA TYR A 112 17.00 8.30 2.54
C TYR A 112 16.16 7.65 1.45
N ILE A 113 16.76 6.77 0.64
CA ILE A 113 16.02 6.06 -0.42
C ILE A 113 15.11 5.00 0.21
N ALA A 114 15.61 4.27 1.22
CA ALA A 114 14.77 3.39 2.02
C ALA A 114 13.63 4.17 2.71
N ALA A 115 13.88 5.39 3.20
CA ALA A 115 12.86 6.27 3.77
C ALA A 115 11.75 6.64 2.76
N VAL A 116 12.09 6.86 1.48
CA VAL A 116 11.07 7.12 0.45
C VAL A 116 10.17 5.90 0.27
N TRP A 117 10.73 4.68 0.27
CA TRP A 117 9.96 3.45 0.06
C TRP A 117 9.14 3.03 1.29
N THR A 118 9.63 3.28 2.51
CA THR A 118 8.83 3.12 3.74
C THR A 118 7.65 4.08 3.75
N PHE A 119 7.84 5.33 3.34
CA PHE A 119 6.75 6.29 3.15
C PHE A 119 5.74 5.83 2.09
N MET A 120 6.20 5.36 0.93
CA MET A 120 5.32 4.82 -0.11
C MET A 120 4.52 3.62 0.39
N THR A 121 5.15 2.72 1.17
CA THR A 121 4.48 1.59 1.83
C THR A 121 3.40 2.09 2.81
N ALA A 122 3.73 3.09 3.63
CA ALA A 122 2.77 3.68 4.57
C ALA A 122 1.55 4.27 3.86
N LYS A 123 1.80 5.01 2.76
CA LYS A 123 0.77 5.59 1.91
C LYS A 123 -0.17 4.51 1.35
N TRP A 124 0.37 3.44 0.76
CA TRP A 124 -0.46 2.36 0.19
C TRP A 124 -1.21 1.59 1.28
N GLY A 125 -0.60 1.32 2.44
CA GLY A 125 -1.27 0.71 3.58
C GLY A 125 -2.45 1.56 4.10
N LEU A 126 -2.26 2.87 4.24
CA LEU A 126 -3.31 3.79 4.66
C LEU A 126 -4.44 3.87 3.64
N CYS A 127 -4.10 3.98 2.35
CA CYS A 127 -5.07 3.93 1.26
C CYS A 127 -5.91 2.65 1.36
N LEU A 128 -5.28 1.47 1.49
CA LEU A 128 -5.96 0.19 1.59
C LEU A 128 -6.96 0.17 2.76
N PHE A 129 -6.54 0.66 3.93
CA PHE A 129 -7.41 0.77 5.10
C PHE A 129 -8.65 1.65 4.84
N LEU A 130 -8.45 2.83 4.26
CA LEU A 130 -9.54 3.78 3.97
C LEU A 130 -10.53 3.19 2.96
N TYR A 131 -10.04 2.53 1.91
CA TYR A 131 -10.89 1.90 0.90
C TYR A 131 -11.68 0.72 1.47
N CYS A 132 -11.04 -0.16 2.24
CA CYS A 132 -11.75 -1.23 2.93
C CYS A 132 -12.85 -0.68 3.83
N ARG A 133 -12.57 0.36 4.63
CA ARG A 133 -13.58 1.00 5.50
C ARG A 133 -14.74 1.60 4.72
N MET A 134 -14.45 2.22 3.57
CA MET A 134 -15.47 2.78 2.68
C MET A 134 -16.35 1.66 2.08
N TYR A 135 -15.75 0.59 1.56
CA TYR A 135 -16.48 -0.52 0.97
C TYR A 135 -17.30 -1.29 1.99
N THR A 136 -16.80 -1.53 3.20
CA THR A 136 -17.60 -2.12 4.29
C THR A 136 -18.83 -1.28 4.60
N ARG A 137 -18.71 0.06 4.66
CA ARG A 137 -19.87 0.94 4.90
C ARG A 137 -20.89 0.89 3.76
N ILE A 138 -20.45 0.83 2.51
CA ILE A 138 -21.35 0.72 1.35
C ILE A 138 -22.10 -0.63 1.40
N LEU A 139 -21.39 -1.72 1.69
CA LEU A 139 -21.97 -3.06 1.75
C LEU A 139 -22.97 -3.21 2.91
N SER A 140 -22.64 -2.70 4.10
CA SER A 140 -23.55 -2.67 5.26
C SER A 140 -24.73 -1.70 5.10
N GLY A 141 -24.64 -0.76 4.16
CA GLY A 141 -25.77 0.11 3.80
C GLY A 141 -26.71 -0.52 2.77
N HIS A 142 -26.21 -1.46 1.96
CA HIS A 142 -27.00 -2.22 0.98
C HIS A 142 -27.73 -3.40 1.62
N ASN A 143 -27.08 -4.07 2.58
CA ASN A 143 -27.68 -5.11 3.41
C ASN A 143 -27.86 -4.53 4.82
N PRO A 144 -29.08 -4.11 5.25
CA PRO A 144 -29.27 -3.77 6.64
C PRO A 144 -28.80 -4.96 7.49
N PRO A 145 -28.10 -4.74 8.61
CA PRO A 145 -27.72 -5.83 9.48
C PRO A 145 -29.01 -6.49 9.96
N LEU A 146 -29.33 -7.64 9.36
CA LEU A 146 -30.16 -8.62 10.03
C LEU A 146 -29.36 -9.02 11.24
N ILE A 147 -29.77 -8.45 12.36
CA ILE A 147 -29.21 -8.64 13.68
C ILE A 147 -29.06 -10.15 13.90
N SER A 148 -27.85 -10.62 14.16
CA SER A 148 -27.68 -11.84 14.95
C SER A 148 -26.33 -11.82 15.67
N VAL A 149 -26.43 -11.35 16.92
CA VAL A 149 -25.61 -11.64 18.12
C VAL A 149 -24.18 -11.10 18.15
#